data_AF-R8WIA3-F1
#
_entry.id   AF-R8WIA3-F1
#
_cell.length_a   1.000
_cell.length_b   1.000
_cell.length_c   1.000
_cell.angle_alpha   90.00
_cell.angle_beta   90.00
_cell.angle_gamma   90.00
#
_symmetry.space_group_name_H-M   'P 1'
#
loop_
_entity.id
_entity.type
_entity.pdbx_description
1 polymer ?
#
loop_
_entity_poly.entity_id
_entity_poly.type
_entity_poly.pdbx_seq_one_letter_code
_entity_poly.pdbx_strand_id
1 'polypeptide(L)'
;MTNSNTAQVDNQLSQIYDALGEYAAPLPQIDNLAITREQAISLLDQATALDADAAQLREQREGQHDAATLLERQLATVVALVEEGKACLRSGEPVRPECAMAPSLIPEVENELSAARQQLAATGSQISAIVQRSALLRRQCEDLLTKALSDARVAHVQALLDAAIQQAAELGLELANSNQYTTAIRVDSRLAVLGRNNGMLSSLKNYGSAR
;
A
#
# COMPACT_ATOMS: atom_id res chain seq x y z
N MET A 1 9.53 15.34 0.81
CA MET A 1 8.60 14.42 0.14
C MET A 1 7.28 14.22 0.89
N THR A 2 7.26 14.35 2.23
CA THR A 2 6.04 14.30 3.08
C THR A 2 4.88 15.19 2.61
N ASN A 3 5.16 16.43 2.14
CA ASN A 3 4.12 17.34 1.63
C ASN A 3 3.34 16.81 0.41
N SER A 4 3.91 15.88 -0.37
CA SER A 4 3.23 15.27 -1.53
C SER A 4 2.27 14.17 -1.09
N ASN A 5 2.67 13.34 -0.13
CA ASN A 5 1.83 12.27 0.41
C ASN A 5 0.65 12.84 1.19
N THR A 6 0.88 13.90 1.97
CA THR A 6 -0.21 14.62 2.67
C THR A 6 -1.23 15.17 1.67
N ALA A 7 -0.77 15.85 0.61
CA ALA A 7 -1.66 16.41 -0.40
C ALA A 7 -2.43 15.31 -1.16
N GLN A 8 -1.79 14.17 -1.43
CA GLN A 8 -2.45 13.03 -2.06
C GLN A 8 -3.58 12.47 -1.19
N VAL A 9 -3.30 12.20 0.09
CA VAL A 9 -4.31 11.68 1.03
C VAL A 9 -5.43 12.71 1.23
N ASP A 10 -5.09 13.99 1.37
CA ASP A 10 -6.07 15.08 1.52
C ASP A 10 -6.99 15.20 0.31
N ASN A 11 -6.44 15.11 -0.90
CA ASN A 11 -7.23 15.12 -2.13
C ASN A 11 -8.16 13.90 -2.22
N GLN A 12 -7.68 12.72 -1.84
CA GLN A 12 -8.52 11.51 -1.83
C GLN A 12 -9.66 11.63 -0.81
N LEU A 13 -9.37 12.13 0.40
CA LEU A 13 -10.40 12.37 1.41
C LEU A 13 -11.40 13.44 0.96
N SER A 14 -10.94 14.51 0.31
CA SER A 14 -11.83 15.55 -0.26
C SER A 14 -12.76 14.96 -1.30
N GLN A 15 -12.26 14.14 -2.23
CA GLN A 15 -13.10 13.47 -3.24
C GLN A 15 -14.14 12.55 -2.59
N ILE A 16 -13.79 11.88 -1.49
CA ILE A 16 -14.73 11.07 -0.72
C ILE A 16 -15.84 11.95 -0.14
N TYR A 17 -15.48 13.10 0.44
CA TYR A 17 -16.45 14.07 0.97
C TYR A 17 -17.35 14.67 -0.11
N ASP A 18 -16.78 15.08 -1.25
CA ASP A 18 -17.54 15.64 -2.36
C ASP A 18 -18.55 14.61 -2.89
N ALA A 19 -18.12 13.36 -3.09
CA ALA A 19 -18.99 12.27 -3.52
C ALA A 19 -20.10 11.94 -2.50
N LEU A 20 -19.88 12.19 -1.21
CA LEU A 20 -20.91 12.03 -0.17
C LEU A 20 -21.84 13.24 -0.10
N GLY A 21 -21.35 14.44 -0.38
CA GLY A 21 -22.12 15.68 -0.39
C GLY A 21 -23.10 15.81 -1.57
N GLU A 22 -22.93 15.04 -2.64
CA GLU A 22 -23.93 14.89 -3.71
C GLU A 22 -25.25 14.27 -3.21
N TYR A 23 -25.19 13.50 -2.12
CA TYR A 23 -26.37 12.95 -1.47
C TYR A 23 -26.91 13.96 -0.45
N ALA A 24 -28.23 14.17 -0.45
CA ALA A 24 -28.89 15.17 0.37
C ALA A 24 -28.47 15.08 1.86
N ALA A 25 -28.44 16.22 2.57
CA ALA A 25 -28.12 16.26 4.00
C ALA A 25 -28.98 15.26 4.80
N PRO A 26 -28.44 14.62 5.85
CA PRO A 26 -27.20 14.98 6.57
C PRO A 26 -25.92 14.30 6.04
N LEU A 27 -24.81 15.04 5.99
CA LEU A 27 -23.49 14.47 5.68
C LEU A 27 -23.05 13.48 6.78
N PRO A 28 -22.46 12.33 6.42
CA PRO A 28 -21.94 11.39 7.39
C PRO A 28 -20.74 11.98 8.12
N GLN A 29 -20.64 11.74 9.43
CA GLN A 29 -19.38 11.88 10.13
C GLN A 29 -18.55 10.64 9.87
N ILE A 30 -17.37 10.82 9.26
CA ILE A 30 -16.39 9.74 9.14
C ILE A 30 -15.73 9.62 10.51
N ASP A 31 -16.17 8.65 11.29
CA ASP A 31 -15.53 8.34 12.57
C ASP A 31 -14.04 8.06 12.34
N ASN A 32 -13.20 8.72 13.13
CA ASN A 32 -11.75 8.55 13.11
C ASN A 32 -11.03 9.03 11.83
N LEU A 33 -11.61 9.94 11.04
CA LEU A 33 -10.97 10.51 9.84
C LEU A 33 -9.52 10.95 10.06
N ALA A 34 -9.23 11.64 11.17
CA ALA A 34 -7.88 12.11 11.49
C ALA A 34 -6.89 10.94 11.67
N ILE A 35 -7.34 9.85 12.29
CA ILE A 35 -6.54 8.63 12.50
C ILE A 35 -6.32 7.93 11.16
N THR A 36 -7.36 7.76 10.34
CA THR A 36 -7.23 7.17 9.00
C THR A 36 -6.27 7.96 8.12
N ARG A 37 -6.36 9.29 8.16
CA ARG A 37 -5.47 10.20 7.46
C ARG A 37 -4.02 10.00 7.90
N GLU A 38 -3.76 10.01 9.21
CA GLU A 38 -2.41 9.83 9.76
C GLU A 38 -1.82 8.45 9.41
N GLN A 39 -2.63 7.39 9.49
CA GLN A 39 -2.22 6.03 9.10
C GLN A 39 -1.90 5.94 7.60
N ALA A 40 -2.74 6.51 6.73
CA ALA A 40 -2.52 6.53 5.29
C ALA A 40 -1.22 7.26 4.93
N ILE A 41 -0.98 8.44 5.53
CA ILE A 41 0.26 9.18 5.34
C ILE A 41 1.47 8.36 5.81
N SER A 42 1.39 7.73 6.99
CA SER A 42 2.48 6.90 7.52
C SER A 42 2.83 5.73 6.59
N LEU A 43 1.84 5.06 6.01
CA LEU A 43 2.07 3.96 5.06
C LEU A 43 2.74 4.46 3.78
N LEU A 44 2.30 5.59 3.24
CA LEU A 44 2.90 6.19 2.04
C LEU A 44 4.31 6.71 2.31
N ASP A 45 4.55 7.33 3.45
CA ASP A 45 5.89 7.79 3.85
C ASP A 45 6.86 6.61 3.96
N GLN A 46 6.46 5.51 4.60
CA GLN A 46 7.24 4.27 4.64
C GLN A 46 7.50 3.70 3.24
N ALA A 47 6.51 3.69 2.35
CA ALA A 47 6.69 3.25 0.98
C ALA A 47 7.68 4.13 0.21
N THR A 48 7.63 5.46 0.40
CA THR A 48 8.57 6.39 -0.26
C THR A 48 10.00 6.23 0.27
N ALA A 49 10.18 5.96 1.57
CA ALA A 49 11.49 5.67 2.13
C ALA A 49 12.08 4.38 1.53
N LEU A 50 11.28 3.31 1.43
CA LEU A 50 11.70 2.06 0.79
C LEU A 50 12.05 2.26 -0.70
N ASP A 51 11.32 3.11 -1.42
CA ASP A 51 11.65 3.41 -2.81
C ASP A 51 12.99 4.15 -2.95
N ALA A 52 13.32 5.03 -2.00
CA ALA A 52 14.62 5.70 -1.95
C ALA A 52 15.75 4.70 -1.65
N ASP A 53 15.55 3.80 -0.69
CA ASP A 53 16.51 2.72 -0.39
C ASP A 53 16.72 1.81 -1.61
N ALA A 54 15.64 1.46 -2.32
CA ALA A 54 15.71 0.68 -3.55
C ALA A 54 16.45 1.44 -4.66
N ALA A 55 16.35 2.77 -4.74
CA ALA A 55 17.11 3.57 -5.71
C ALA A 55 18.61 3.52 -5.42
N GLN A 56 19.01 3.68 -4.16
CA GLN A 56 20.41 3.56 -3.74
C GLN A 56 20.97 2.15 -4.03
N LEU A 57 20.20 1.11 -3.76
CA LEU A 57 20.61 -0.27 -4.08
C LEU A 57 20.73 -0.53 -5.58
N ARG A 58 19.93 0.13 -6.42
CA ARG A 58 20.07 0.03 -7.89
C ARG A 58 21.38 0.65 -8.36
N GLU A 59 21.74 1.82 -7.85
CA GLU A 59 23.03 2.46 -8.15
C GLU A 59 24.21 1.58 -7.71
N GLN A 60 24.14 1.01 -6.50
CA GLN A 60 25.15 0.05 -6.04
C GLN A 60 25.24 -1.18 -6.94
N ARG A 61 24.09 -1.70 -7.39
CA ARG A 61 24.03 -2.85 -8.29
C ARG A 61 24.62 -2.55 -9.67
N GLU A 62 24.46 -1.33 -10.19
CA GLU A 62 25.11 -0.91 -11.44
C GLU A 62 26.63 -0.94 -11.29
N GLY A 63 27.18 -0.38 -10.21
CA GLY A 63 28.63 -0.47 -9.94
C GLY A 63 29.13 -1.92 -9.78
N GLN A 64 28.35 -2.78 -9.13
CA GLN A 64 28.67 -4.22 -9.02
C GLN A 64 28.63 -4.93 -10.38
N HIS A 65 27.68 -4.57 -11.23
CA HIS A 65 27.58 -5.08 -12.60
C HIS A 65 28.81 -4.69 -13.41
N ASP A 66 29.21 -3.43 -13.37
CA ASP A 66 30.40 -2.95 -14.07
C ASP A 66 31.67 -3.68 -13.60
N ALA A 67 31.84 -3.88 -12.29
CA ALA A 67 32.93 -4.67 -11.73
C ALA A 67 32.94 -6.13 -12.24
N ALA A 68 31.77 -6.77 -12.29
CA ALA A 68 31.65 -8.13 -12.84
C ALA A 68 32.01 -8.18 -14.33
N THR A 69 31.58 -7.20 -15.14
CA THR A 69 31.93 -7.14 -16.56
C THR A 69 33.43 -6.92 -16.78
N LEU A 70 34.10 -6.19 -15.88
CA LEU A 70 35.55 -6.02 -15.92
C LEU A 70 36.27 -7.35 -15.66
N LEU A 71 35.82 -8.10 -14.64
CA LEU A 71 36.36 -9.43 -14.32
C LEU A 71 36.14 -10.42 -15.48
N GLU A 72 35.00 -10.37 -16.17
CA GLU A 72 34.73 -11.17 -17.37
C GLU A 72 35.73 -10.87 -18.50
N ARG A 73 36.03 -9.59 -18.72
CA ARG A 73 37.03 -9.16 -19.73
C ARG A 73 38.44 -9.59 -19.32
N GLN A 74 38.79 -9.47 -18.04
CA GLN A 74 40.08 -9.95 -17.54
C GLN A 74 40.22 -11.45 -17.72
N LEU A 75 39.20 -12.24 -17.38
CA LEU A 75 39.19 -13.68 -17.60
C LEU A 75 39.38 -14.03 -19.08
N ALA A 76 38.65 -13.36 -19.98
CA ALA A 76 38.80 -13.57 -21.42
C ALA A 76 40.23 -13.24 -21.91
N THR A 77 40.85 -12.21 -21.35
CA THR A 77 42.23 -11.81 -21.67
C THR A 77 43.23 -12.86 -21.19
N VAL A 78 43.07 -13.36 -19.96
CA VAL A 78 43.93 -14.41 -19.40
C VAL A 78 43.79 -15.70 -20.21
N VAL A 79 42.56 -16.08 -20.58
CA VAL A 79 42.31 -17.26 -21.45
C VAL A 79 42.97 -17.09 -22.82
N ALA A 80 42.92 -15.90 -23.41
CA ALA A 80 43.57 -15.62 -24.69
C ALA A 80 45.11 -15.78 -24.59
N LEU A 81 45.74 -15.31 -23.50
CA LEU A 81 47.17 -15.50 -23.25
C LEU A 81 47.55 -16.98 -23.10
N VAL A 82 46.67 -17.79 -22.50
CA VAL A 82 46.87 -19.24 -22.42
C VAL A 82 46.86 -19.87 -23.82
N GLU A 83 45.93 -19.47 -24.68
CA GLU A 83 45.87 -19.97 -26.06
C GLU A 83 47.06 -19.49 -26.91
N GLU A 84 47.52 -18.26 -26.73
CA GLU A 84 48.76 -17.75 -27.35
C GLU A 84 49.98 -18.57 -26.91
N GLY A 85 50.15 -18.81 -25.60
CA GLY A 85 51.22 -19.64 -25.08
C GLY A 85 51.20 -21.06 -25.64
N LYS A 86 50.01 -21.67 -25.75
CA LYS A 86 49.83 -22.99 -26.40
C LYS A 86 50.21 -22.94 -27.88
N ALA A 87 49.90 -21.86 -28.59
CA ALA A 87 50.28 -21.70 -30.00
C ALA A 87 51.80 -21.60 -30.17
N CYS A 88 52.49 -20.80 -29.34
CA CYS A 88 53.95 -20.70 -29.35
C CYS A 88 54.63 -22.05 -29.05
N LEU A 89 54.10 -22.82 -28.10
CA LEU A 89 54.61 -24.17 -27.81
C LEU A 89 54.46 -25.13 -29.00
N ARG A 90 53.38 -25.00 -29.78
CA ARG A 90 53.16 -25.82 -30.99
C ARG A 90 54.07 -25.40 -32.15
N SER A 91 54.39 -24.10 -32.27
CA SER A 91 55.28 -23.58 -33.32
C SER A 91 56.77 -23.71 -32.96
N GLY A 92 57.12 -24.01 -31.70
CA GLY A 92 58.49 -24.07 -31.22
C GLY A 92 59.09 -22.69 -30.92
N GLU A 93 58.26 -21.65 -30.84
CA GLU A 93 58.65 -20.29 -30.47
C GLU A 93 58.77 -20.13 -28.94
N PRO A 94 59.65 -19.23 -28.46
CA PRO A 94 59.76 -18.96 -27.03
C PRO A 94 58.46 -18.37 -26.49
N VAL A 95 57.93 -19.00 -25.43
CA VAL A 95 56.72 -18.54 -24.74
C VAL A 95 57.03 -17.30 -23.91
N ARG A 96 56.19 -16.27 -24.05
CA ARG A 96 56.31 -15.05 -23.24
C ARG A 96 55.97 -15.34 -21.76
N PRO A 97 56.62 -14.64 -20.80
CA PRO A 97 56.38 -14.89 -19.39
C PRO A 97 54.91 -14.67 -18.98
N GLU A 98 54.19 -13.73 -19.60
CA GLU A 98 52.79 -13.50 -19.29
C GLU A 98 51.90 -14.70 -19.68
N CYS A 99 52.22 -15.36 -20.80
CA CYS A 99 51.50 -16.55 -21.26
C CYS A 99 51.76 -17.77 -20.35
N ALA A 100 52.97 -17.84 -19.76
CA ALA A 100 53.33 -18.92 -18.83
C ALA A 100 52.63 -18.76 -17.47
N MET A 101 52.38 -17.53 -17.02
CA MET A 101 51.69 -17.23 -15.76
C MET A 101 50.17 -17.20 -15.87
N ALA A 102 49.61 -16.96 -17.06
CA ALA A 102 48.17 -16.88 -17.27
C ALA A 102 47.36 -18.08 -16.69
N PRO A 103 47.77 -19.35 -16.83
CA PRO A 103 47.02 -20.48 -16.29
C PRO A 103 46.84 -20.46 -14.77
N SER A 104 47.80 -19.94 -14.01
CA SER A 104 47.68 -19.88 -12.55
C SER A 104 46.74 -18.78 -12.06
N LEU A 105 46.50 -17.76 -12.89
CA LEU A 105 45.62 -16.62 -12.56
C LEU A 105 44.14 -16.90 -12.86
N ILE A 106 43.84 -17.84 -13.78
CA ILE A 106 42.46 -18.22 -14.12
C ILE A 106 41.58 -18.51 -12.88
N PRO A 107 41.98 -19.42 -11.96
CA PRO A 107 41.13 -19.75 -10.82
C PRO A 107 40.89 -18.56 -9.89
N GLU A 108 41.85 -17.65 -9.75
CA GLU A 108 41.70 -16.44 -8.94
C GLU A 108 40.63 -15.51 -9.54
N VAL A 109 40.73 -15.23 -10.85
CA VAL A 109 39.76 -14.39 -11.57
C VAL A 109 38.37 -15.04 -11.62
N GLU A 110 38.29 -16.36 -11.80
CA GLU A 110 37.01 -17.08 -11.76
C GLU A 110 36.34 -17.02 -10.38
N ASN A 111 37.12 -17.15 -9.31
CA ASN A 111 36.63 -17.03 -7.95
C ASN A 111 36.10 -15.61 -7.67
N GLU A 112 36.85 -14.57 -8.05
CA GLU A 112 36.41 -13.18 -7.90
C GLU A 112 35.16 -12.88 -8.72
N LEU A 113 35.10 -13.36 -9.97
CA LEU A 113 33.92 -13.22 -10.82
C LEU A 113 32.70 -13.92 -10.22
N SER A 114 32.89 -15.11 -9.65
CA SER A 114 31.82 -15.85 -8.97
C SER A 114 31.29 -15.08 -7.75
N ALA A 115 32.18 -14.48 -6.96
CA ALA A 115 31.82 -13.66 -5.80
C ALA A 115 31.08 -12.39 -6.23
N ALA A 116 31.55 -11.71 -7.27
CA ALA A 116 30.90 -10.51 -7.82
C ALA A 116 29.48 -10.83 -8.33
N ARG A 117 29.30 -11.95 -9.03
CA ARG A 117 27.98 -12.42 -9.50
C ARG A 117 27.04 -12.78 -8.34
N GLN A 118 27.57 -13.40 -7.29
CA GLN A 118 26.79 -13.70 -6.07
C GLN A 118 26.32 -12.42 -5.38
N GLN A 119 27.19 -11.42 -5.25
CA GLN A 119 26.83 -10.11 -4.69
C GLN A 119 25.73 -9.43 -5.53
N LEU A 120 25.85 -9.46 -6.86
CA LEU A 120 24.85 -8.90 -7.78
C LEU A 120 23.49 -9.61 -7.66
N ALA A 121 23.50 -10.93 -7.52
CA ALA A 121 22.28 -11.70 -7.28
C ALA A 121 21.66 -11.35 -5.91
N ALA A 122 22.49 -11.21 -4.87
CA ALA A 122 22.04 -10.84 -3.54
C ALA A 122 21.40 -9.43 -3.53
N THR A 123 22.05 -8.41 -4.09
CA THR A 123 21.48 -7.07 -4.21
C THR A 123 20.23 -7.05 -5.07
N GLY A 124 20.20 -7.83 -6.15
CA GLY A 124 19.00 -8.02 -6.97
C GLY A 124 17.81 -8.57 -6.18
N SER A 125 18.03 -9.56 -5.32
CA SER A 125 16.99 -10.12 -4.44
C SER A 125 16.52 -9.10 -3.39
N GLN A 126 17.43 -8.33 -2.80
CA GLN A 126 17.10 -7.27 -1.84
C GLN A 126 16.21 -6.19 -2.47
N ILE A 127 16.58 -5.71 -3.67
CA ILE A 127 15.78 -4.74 -4.42
C ILE A 127 14.37 -5.30 -4.67
N SER A 128 14.25 -6.57 -5.08
CA SER A 128 12.95 -7.18 -5.33
C SER A 128 12.08 -7.26 -4.09
N ALA A 129 12.66 -7.59 -2.93
CA ALA A 129 11.95 -7.66 -1.66
C ALA A 129 11.46 -6.27 -1.20
N ILE A 130 12.30 -5.25 -1.34
CA ILE A 130 11.95 -3.86 -1.00
C ILE A 130 10.82 -3.35 -1.90
N VAL A 131 10.91 -3.60 -3.21
CA VAL A 131 9.85 -3.21 -4.17
C VAL A 131 8.53 -3.90 -3.84
N GLN A 132 8.55 -5.19 -3.51
CA GLN A 132 7.34 -5.92 -3.08
C GLN A 132 6.77 -5.33 -1.79
N ARG A 133 7.63 -4.97 -0.83
CA ARG A 133 7.20 -4.37 0.43
C ARG A 133 6.58 -2.98 0.23
N SER A 134 7.20 -2.13 -0.58
CA SER A 134 6.68 -0.81 -0.97
C SER A 134 5.31 -0.94 -1.64
N ALA A 135 5.14 -1.88 -2.57
CA ALA A 135 3.86 -2.14 -3.22
C ALA A 135 2.78 -2.62 -2.24
N LEU A 136 3.14 -3.45 -1.26
CA LEU A 136 2.22 -3.92 -0.22
C LEU A 136 1.75 -2.78 0.69
N LEU A 137 2.65 -1.87 1.09
CA LEU A 137 2.29 -0.70 1.89
C LEU A 137 1.32 0.24 1.14
N ARG A 138 1.55 0.45 -0.16
CA ARG A 138 0.64 1.23 -1.02
C ARG A 138 -0.75 0.60 -1.10
N ARG A 139 -0.83 -0.72 -1.31
CA ARG A 139 -2.11 -1.46 -1.28
C ARG A 139 -2.81 -1.35 0.07
N GLN A 140 -2.07 -1.47 1.18
CA GLN A 140 -2.64 -1.26 2.51
C GLN A 140 -3.22 0.14 2.68
N CYS A 141 -2.57 1.17 2.13
CA CYS A 141 -3.10 2.53 2.13
C CYS A 141 -4.41 2.63 1.31
N GLU A 142 -4.45 2.04 0.12
CA GLU A 142 -5.65 1.99 -0.72
C GLU A 142 -6.80 1.24 -0.03
N ASP A 143 -6.52 0.09 0.58
CA ASP A 143 -7.49 -0.71 1.34
C ASP A 143 -8.04 0.07 2.55
N LEU A 144 -7.20 0.81 3.26
CA LEU A 144 -7.64 1.66 4.38
C LEU A 144 -8.58 2.78 3.93
N LEU A 145 -8.25 3.47 2.83
CA LEU A 145 -9.06 4.57 2.31
C LEU A 145 -10.38 4.07 1.71
N THR A 146 -10.36 2.94 0.99
CA THR A 146 -11.58 2.33 0.44
C THR A 146 -12.51 1.83 1.54
N LYS A 147 -11.96 1.24 2.60
CA LYS A 147 -12.73 0.85 3.78
C LYS A 147 -13.37 2.07 4.45
N ALA A 148 -12.61 3.14 4.68
CA ALA A 148 -13.13 4.36 5.28
C ALA A 148 -14.27 4.98 4.44
N LEU A 149 -14.16 4.97 3.11
CA LEU A 149 -15.24 5.39 2.22
C LEU A 149 -16.48 4.48 2.35
N SER A 150 -16.29 3.16 2.43
CA SER A 150 -17.41 2.24 2.58
C SER A 150 -18.16 2.44 3.90
N ASP A 151 -17.41 2.63 4.99
CA ASP A 151 -17.96 2.90 6.33
C ASP A 151 -18.72 4.25 6.33
N ALA A 152 -18.16 5.28 5.71
CA ALA A 152 -18.81 6.59 5.56
C ALA A 152 -20.12 6.52 4.78
N ARG A 153 -20.17 5.73 3.69
CA ARG A 153 -21.38 5.51 2.89
C ARG A 153 -22.48 4.79 3.69
N VAL A 154 -22.10 3.76 4.46
CA VAL A 154 -23.06 3.05 5.31
C VAL A 154 -23.63 3.97 6.38
N ALA A 155 -22.78 4.77 7.04
CA ALA A 155 -23.21 5.76 8.03
C ALA A 155 -24.15 6.81 7.41
N HIS A 156 -23.88 7.25 6.18
CA HIS A 156 -24.75 8.20 5.48
C HIS A 156 -26.14 7.63 5.19
N VAL A 157 -26.20 6.41 4.64
CA VAL A 157 -27.48 5.74 4.36
C VAL A 157 -28.28 5.53 5.64
N GLN A 158 -27.63 5.17 6.74
CA GLN A 158 -28.27 5.05 8.06
C GLN A 158 -28.86 6.40 8.51
N ALA A 159 -28.09 7.49 8.40
CA ALA A 159 -28.55 8.82 8.79
C ALA A 159 -29.74 9.30 7.93
N LEU A 160 -29.74 9.02 6.63
CA LEU A 160 -30.88 9.31 5.75
C LEU A 160 -32.13 8.51 6.12
N LEU A 161 -31.98 7.23 6.43
CA LEU A 161 -33.08 6.37 6.87
C LEU A 161 -33.68 6.88 8.18
N ASP A 162 -32.84 7.23 9.16
CA ASP A 162 -33.28 7.78 10.44
C ASP A 162 -34.03 9.11 10.26
N ALA A 163 -33.53 10.00 9.39
CA ALA A 163 -34.20 11.27 9.07
C ALA A 163 -35.56 11.03 8.39
N ALA A 164 -35.64 10.09 7.45
CA ALA A 164 -36.91 9.74 6.79
C ALA A 164 -37.93 9.14 7.77
N ILE A 165 -37.48 8.31 8.71
CA ILE A 165 -38.32 7.74 9.77
C ILE A 165 -38.84 8.86 10.69
N GLN A 166 -38.00 9.83 11.05
CA GLN A 166 -38.40 10.99 11.86
C GLN A 166 -39.46 11.85 11.14
N GLN A 167 -39.23 12.19 9.87
CA GLN A 167 -40.20 12.95 9.08
C GLN A 167 -41.55 12.22 8.93
N ALA A 168 -41.52 10.91 8.69
CA ALA A 168 -42.75 10.11 8.62
C ALA A 168 -43.50 10.08 9.96
N ALA A 169 -42.78 10.05 11.09
CA ALA A 169 -43.37 10.10 12.42
C ALA A 169 -44.01 11.48 12.72
N GLU A 170 -43.33 12.56 12.36
CA GLU A 170 -43.83 13.95 12.49
C GLU A 170 -45.10 14.17 11.66
N LEU A 171 -45.09 13.80 10.38
CA LEU A 171 -46.27 13.87 9.51
C LEU A 171 -47.43 13.02 10.04
N GLY A 172 -47.14 11.83 10.58
CA GLY A 172 -48.13 10.98 11.23
C GLY A 172 -48.79 11.64 12.44
N LEU A 173 -48.02 12.38 13.25
CA LEU A 173 -48.51 13.15 14.39
C LEU A 173 -49.33 14.37 13.95
N GLU A 174 -48.91 15.09 12.90
CA GLU A 174 -49.66 16.23 12.35
C GLU A 174 -51.01 15.82 11.76
N LEU A 175 -51.04 14.72 11.00
CA LEU A 175 -52.26 14.13 10.47
C LEU A 175 -53.18 13.62 11.59
N ALA A 176 -52.59 13.12 12.68
CA ALA A 176 -53.34 12.72 13.87
C ALA A 176 -54.01 13.90 14.58
N ASN A 177 -53.27 14.98 14.75
CA ASN A 177 -53.73 16.17 15.46
C ASN A 177 -54.75 16.99 14.64
N SER A 178 -54.78 16.84 13.31
CA SER A 178 -55.69 17.57 12.42
C SER A 178 -57.04 16.88 12.17
N ASN A 179 -57.33 15.73 12.80
CA ASN A 179 -58.59 14.97 12.65
C ASN A 179 -58.96 14.60 11.18
N GLN A 180 -58.01 14.63 10.25
CA GLN A 180 -58.21 14.26 8.84
C GLN A 180 -58.03 12.74 8.65
N TYR A 181 -58.73 11.92 9.43
CA TYR A 181 -58.69 10.47 9.31
C TYR A 181 -59.75 9.95 8.36
N THR A 182 -59.46 9.94 7.05
CA THR A 182 -60.14 8.99 6.14
C THR A 182 -59.18 8.14 5.31
N THR A 183 -57.89 8.49 5.21
CA THR A 183 -56.89 7.67 4.49
C THR A 183 -55.50 7.74 5.14
N ALA A 184 -55.40 7.64 6.47
CA ALA A 184 -54.10 7.53 7.12
C ALA A 184 -53.57 6.10 6.94
N ILE A 185 -52.44 5.98 6.23
CA ILE A 185 -51.58 4.80 6.24
C ILE A 185 -51.37 4.43 7.71
N ARG A 186 -51.98 3.33 8.15
CA ARG A 186 -51.76 2.80 9.50
C ARG A 186 -50.28 2.55 9.64
N VAL A 187 -49.60 3.39 10.42
CA VAL A 187 -48.29 3.08 10.99
C VAL A 187 -48.42 1.70 11.59
N ASP A 188 -47.78 0.74 10.93
CA ASP A 188 -47.93 -0.67 11.26
C ASP A 188 -47.61 -0.85 12.74
N SER A 189 -48.54 -1.44 13.49
CA SER A 189 -48.49 -1.61 14.95
C SER A 189 -47.17 -2.20 15.45
N ARG A 190 -46.40 -2.87 14.57
CA ARG A 190 -45.06 -3.40 14.81
C ARG A 190 -44.01 -2.30 15.01
N LEU A 191 -44.10 -1.17 14.32
CA LEU A 191 -43.18 -0.02 14.47
C LEU A 191 -43.38 0.69 15.81
N ALA A 192 -44.63 0.80 16.27
CA ALA A 192 -44.95 1.30 17.61
C ALA A 192 -44.45 0.36 18.73
N VAL A 193 -44.47 -0.96 18.50
CA VAL A 193 -43.90 -1.95 19.43
C VAL A 193 -42.37 -1.85 19.46
N LEU A 194 -41.71 -1.63 18.33
CA LEU A 194 -40.25 -1.42 18.28
C LEU A 194 -39.81 -0.14 18.99
N GLY A 195 -40.55 0.97 18.81
CA GLY A 195 -40.30 2.21 19.54
C GLY A 195 -40.45 2.05 21.07
N ARG A 196 -41.50 1.33 21.52
CA ARG A 196 -41.69 1.00 22.94
C ARG A 196 -40.58 0.09 23.48
N ASN A 197 -40.14 -0.89 22.69
CA ASN A 197 -39.05 -1.79 23.10
C ASN A 197 -37.71 -1.05 23.19
N ASN A 198 -37.43 -0.10 22.30
CA ASN A 198 -36.25 0.76 22.40
C ASN A 198 -36.30 1.71 23.61
N GLY A 199 -37.48 2.26 23.92
CA GLY A 199 -37.69 3.05 25.15
C GLY A 199 -37.52 2.23 26.43
N MET A 200 -37.99 0.98 26.45
CA MET A 200 -37.75 0.07 27.58
C MET A 200 -36.29 -0.37 27.70
N LEU A 201 -35.59 -0.63 26.59
CA LEU A 201 -34.17 -1.00 26.58
C LEU A 201 -33.26 0.14 27.07
N SER A 202 -33.57 1.38 26.70
CA SER A 202 -32.87 2.57 27.21
C SER A 202 -33.15 2.80 28.69
N SER A 203 -34.39 2.56 29.14
CA SER A 203 -34.75 2.58 30.56
C SER A 203 -34.01 1.51 31.37
N LEU A 204 -33.88 0.29 30.83
CA LEU A 204 -33.14 -0.82 31.47
C LEU A 204 -31.63 -0.59 31.49
N LYS A 205 -31.05 0.00 30.44
CA LYS A 205 -29.63 0.42 30.43
C LYS A 205 -29.33 1.45 31.51
N ASN A 206 -30.23 2.42 31.71
CA ASN A 206 -30.06 3.45 32.73
C ASN A 206 -30.22 2.89 34.16
N TYR A 207 -31.05 1.85 34.35
CA TYR A 207 -31.17 1.15 35.64
C TYR A 207 -29.96 0.26 35.97
N GLY A 208 -29.26 -0.29 34.97
CA GLY A 208 -28.04 -1.10 35.17
C GLY A 208 -26.78 -0.30 35.50
N SER A 209 -26.78 1.02 35.22
CA SER A 209 -25.67 1.94 35.49
C SER A 209 -25.73 2.60 36.87
N ALA A 210 -26.78 2.33 37.67
CA ALA A 210 -27.01 2.96 38.98
C ALA A 210 -26.74 2.00 40.17
N ARG A 211 -25.81 1.04 40.03
CA ARG A 211 -25.31 0.21 41.13
C ARG A 211 -23.82 0.35 41.31
#